data_AF-A0A968T0Q6-F1
#
_entry.id   AF-A0A968T0Q6-F1
#
_cell.length_a   1.000
_cell.length_b   1.000
_cell.length_c   1.000
_cell.angle_alpha   90.00
_cell.angle_beta   90.00
_cell.angle_gamma   90.00
#
_symmetry.space_group_name_H-M   'P 1'
#
loop_
_entity.id
_entity.type
_entity.pdbx_description
1 polymer ?
#
loop_
_entity_poly.entity_id
_entity_poly.type
_entity_poly.pdbx_seq_one_letter_code
_entity_poly.pdbx_strand_id
1 'polypeptide(L)'
;MAADSLLLSQGIPTLRFYGWERETISLGKHQPSKVSLTQDPFQSIPKVRRPTGGRAVLHANPSQELTYALVMPHLAEQGLGQREVAYR
;
A
#
# COMPACT_ATOMS: atom_id res chain seq x y z
N MET A 1 -0.41 4.96 5.15
CA MET A 1 1.01 5.10 4.73
C MET A 1 1.99 5.36 5.87
N ALA A 2 1.83 6.40 6.70
CA ALA A 2 2.73 6.62 7.84
C ALA A 2 2.73 5.43 8.82
N ALA A 3 1.55 4.95 9.20
CA ALA A 3 1.39 3.74 10.02
C ALA A 3 2.07 2.51 9.40
N ASP A 4 1.95 2.30 8.08
CA ASP A 4 2.57 1.15 7.41
C ASP A 4 4.11 1.25 7.42
N SER A 5 4.64 2.47 7.30
CA SER A 5 6.09 2.72 7.40
C SER A 5 6.61 2.48 8.81
N LEU A 6 5.82 2.85 9.83
CA LEU A 6 6.14 2.55 11.23
C LEU A 6 6.13 1.03 11.48
N LEU A 7 5.10 0.33 11.02
CA LEU A 7 5.00 -1.13 11.17
C LEU A 7 6.20 -1.84 10.52
N LEU A 8 6.64 -1.39 9.34
CA LEU A 8 7.84 -1.92 8.68
C LEU A 8 9.10 -1.76 9.53
N SER A 9 9.23 -0.66 10.28
CA SER A 9 10.40 -0.42 11.15
C SER A 9 10.40 -1.27 12.43
N GLN A 10 9.24 -1.77 12.86
CA GLN A 10 9.10 -2.56 14.10
C GLN A 10 9.43 -4.05 13.90
N GLY A 11 9.33 -4.56 12.67
CA GLY A 11 9.63 -5.98 12.37
C GLY A 11 8.61 -6.98 12.92
N ILE A 12 7.47 -6.50 13.44
CA ILE A 12 6.40 -7.33 13.99
C ILE A 12 5.45 -7.77 12.87
N PRO A 13 5.20 -9.08 12.68
CA PRO A 13 4.18 -9.55 11.75
C PRO A 13 2.82 -8.90 12.05
N THR A 14 2.29 -8.13 11.09
CA THR A 14 1.07 -7.34 11.26
C THR A 14 0.21 -7.42 10.01
N LEU A 15 -1.05 -7.78 10.20
CA LEU A 15 -2.11 -7.57 9.21
C LEU A 15 -2.95 -6.36 9.63
N ARG A 16 -3.03 -5.36 8.77
CA ARG A 16 -3.77 -4.13 9.03
C ARG A 16 -4.82 -3.91 7.95
N PHE A 17 -6.06 -3.65 8.36
CA PHE A 17 -7.15 -3.22 7.50
C PHE A 17 -7.41 -1.73 7.68
N TYR A 18 -7.70 -1.02 6.60
CA TYR A 18 -8.05 0.39 6.65
C TYR A 18 -8.83 0.82 5.39
N GLY A 19 -9.62 1.87 5.53
CA GLY A 19 -10.25 2.57 4.41
C GLY A 19 -9.62 3.95 4.19
N TRP A 20 -10.11 4.65 3.18
CA TRP A 20 -9.70 6.01 2.84
C TRP A 20 -10.82 6.98 3.15
N GLU A 21 -10.52 8.04 3.88
CA GLU A 21 -11.50 9.07 4.26
C GLU A 21 -12.15 9.75 3.04
N ARG A 22 -11.38 9.90 1.96
CA ARG A 22 -11.77 10.49 0.68
C ARG A 22 -11.00 9.82 -0.43
N GLU A 23 -11.43 10.06 -1.67
CA GLU A 23 -10.67 9.66 -2.86
C GLU A 23 -9.21 10.12 -2.74
N THR A 24 -8.29 9.16 -2.87
CA THR A 24 -6.87 9.38 -2.63
C THR A 24 -6.05 8.54 -3.59
N ILE A 25 -4.98 9.10 -4.12
CA ILE A 25 -4.04 8.35 -4.96
C ILE A 25 -2.85 7.91 -4.13
N SER A 26 -2.57 6.61 -4.13
CA SER A 26 -1.32 6.08 -3.58
C SER A 26 -0.30 5.87 -4.70
N LEU A 27 0.87 6.50 -4.56
CA LEU A 27 2.01 6.39 -5.49
C LEU A 27 2.99 5.35 -4.98
N GLY A 28 3.45 4.46 -5.85
CA GLY A 28 4.55 3.55 -5.58
C GLY A 28 5.83 4.30 -5.19
N LYS A 29 6.68 3.66 -4.38
CA LYS A 29 7.92 4.24 -3.79
C LYS A 29 8.74 5.07 -4.79
N HIS A 30 8.93 4.55 -6.00
CA HIS A 30 9.78 5.17 -7.03
C HIS A 30 9.01 5.98 -8.10
N GLN A 31 7.69 6.14 -7.97
CA GLN A 31 6.91 6.90 -8.95
C GLN A 31 7.08 8.42 -8.75
N PRO A 32 7.15 9.23 -9.81
CA PRO A 32 7.21 10.68 -9.70
C PRO A 32 5.94 11.25 -9.05
N SER A 33 6.09 12.27 -8.19
CA SER A 33 4.96 12.91 -7.50
C SER A 33 4.10 13.78 -8.42
N LYS A 34 4.68 14.26 -9.52
CA LYS A 34 3.99 15.03 -10.55
C LYS A 34 3.81 14.14 -11.76
N VAL A 35 2.57 13.93 -12.17
CA VAL A 35 2.26 13.45 -13.51
C VAL A 35 2.37 14.70 -14.39
N SER A 36 3.39 14.77 -15.25
CA SER A 36 3.62 15.91 -16.15
C SER A 36 2.67 15.89 -17.35
N LEU A 37 1.38 15.79 -17.07
CA LEU A 37 0.34 16.02 -18.06
C LEU A 37 -0.23 17.41 -17.76
N THR A 38 -0.16 18.29 -18.76
CA THR A 38 -0.75 19.64 -18.73
C THR A 38 -2.27 19.63 -18.47
N GLN A 39 -2.88 18.43 -18.46
CA GLN A 39 -4.27 18.15 -18.12
C GLN A 39 -4.36 16.91 -17.21
N ASP A 40 -3.74 16.94 -16.03
CA ASP A 40 -3.91 15.87 -15.03
C ASP A 40 -5.30 16.01 -14.38
N PRO A 41 -6.30 15.16 -14.69
CA PRO A 41 -7.63 15.26 -14.07
C PRO A 41 -7.59 14.97 -12.57
N PHE A 42 -6.49 14.40 -12.07
CA PHE A 42 -6.31 14.03 -10.67
C PHE A 42 -5.55 15.08 -9.87
N GLN A 43 -5.34 16.28 -10.40
CA GLN A 43 -4.55 17.32 -9.74
C GLN A 43 -5.12 17.71 -8.37
N SER A 44 -6.45 17.72 -8.22
CA SER A 44 -7.18 18.03 -6.99
C SER A 44 -7.26 16.85 -5.99
N ILE A 45 -6.90 15.63 -6.41
CA ILE A 45 -6.94 14.44 -5.56
C ILE A 45 -5.65 14.36 -4.74
N PRO A 46 -5.75 14.15 -3.41
CA PRO A 46 -4.59 14.03 -2.54
C PRO A 46 -3.76 12.81 -2.93
N LYS A 47 -2.45 12.94 -2.79
CA LYS A 47 -1.48 11.93 -3.17
C LYS A 47 -0.65 11.53 -1.95
N VAL A 48 -0.56 10.24 -1.68
CA VAL A 48 0.31 9.68 -0.64
C VAL A 48 1.31 8.71 -1.28
N ARG A 49 2.43 8.46 -0.60
CA ARG A 49 3.47 7.54 -1.09
C ARG A 49 3.47 6.25 -0.28
N ARG A 50 3.44 5.11 -0.96
CA ARG A 50 3.61 3.79 -0.33
C ARG A 50 5.10 3.46 -0.19
N PRO A 51 5.49 2.73 0.87
CA PRO A 51 6.85 2.24 1.03
C PRO A 51 7.20 1.13 0.03
N THR A 52 6.19 0.54 -0.62
CA THR A 52 6.33 -0.52 -1.63
C THR A 52 6.35 0.03 -3.06
N GLY A 53 6.95 -0.74 -3.98
CA GLY A 53 6.97 -0.42 -5.42
C GLY A 53 5.65 -0.75 -6.13
N GLY A 54 5.59 -0.54 -7.44
CA GLY A 54 4.41 -0.78 -8.29
C GLY A 54 3.76 0.51 -8.81
N ARG A 55 2.59 0.38 -9.45
CA ARG A 55 1.87 1.50 -10.08
C ARG A 55 1.02 2.28 -9.07
N ALA A 56 0.51 3.41 -9.54
CA ALA A 56 -0.38 4.29 -8.78
C ALA A 56 -1.77 3.65 -8.71
N VAL A 57 -2.44 3.82 -7.56
CA VAL A 57 -3.80 3.31 -7.34
C VAL A 57 -4.67 4.48 -6.92
N LEU A 58 -5.83 4.63 -7.56
CA LEU A 58 -6.89 5.52 -7.11
C LEU A 58 -7.77 4.74 -6.14
N HIS A 59 -7.85 5.23 -4.91
CA HIS A 59 -8.67 4.65 -3.87
C HIS A 59 -10.02 5.34 -3.81
N ALA A 60 -11.09 4.55 -3.63
CA ALA A 60 -12.45 5.04 -3.52
C ALA A 60 -12.75 5.54 -2.09
N ASN A 61 -13.96 6.05 -1.89
CA ASN A 61 -14.44 6.50 -0.58
C ASN A 61 -14.64 5.33 0.42
N PRO A 62 -14.83 5.61 1.72
CA PRO A 62 -14.77 4.58 2.77
C PRO A 62 -15.80 3.45 2.65
N SER A 63 -16.94 3.67 1.97
CA SER A 63 -18.00 2.66 1.86
C SER A 63 -17.83 1.71 0.68
N GLN A 64 -16.85 1.98 -0.19
CA GLN A 64 -16.66 1.25 -1.44
C GLN A 64 -15.33 0.49 -1.52
N GLU A 65 -14.42 0.71 -0.58
CA GLU A 65 -13.11 0.06 -0.58
C GLU A 65 -12.66 -0.38 0.81
N LEU A 66 -12.13 -1.60 0.85
CA LEU A 66 -11.29 -2.10 1.95
C LEU A 66 -9.85 -2.24 1.44
N THR A 67 -8.92 -1.49 2.02
CA THR A 67 -7.48 -1.67 1.79
C THR A 67 -6.86 -2.48 2.93
N TYR A 68 -5.86 -3.30 2.63
CA TYR A 68 -5.08 -3.99 3.65
C TYR A 68 -3.58 -3.86 3.40
N ALA A 69 -2.80 -4.02 4.47
CA ALA A 69 -1.35 -4.15 4.43
C ALA A 69 -0.92 -5.35 5.26
N LEU A 70 -0.03 -6.16 4.70
CA LEU A 70 0.65 -7.25 5.41
C LEU A 70 2.12 -6.87 5.55
N VAL A 71 2.56 -6.72 6.80
CA VAL A 71 3.95 -6.50 7.17
C VAL A 71 4.45 -7.78 7.81
N MET A 72 5.53 -8.34 7.28
CA MET A 72 6.21 -9.48 7.89
C MET A 72 7.72 -9.26 7.84
N PRO A 73 8.46 -9.67 8.88
CA PRO A 73 9.91 -9.69 8.83
C PRO A 73 10.36 -10.56 7.65
N HIS A 74 11.41 -10.14 6.97
CA HIS A 74 11.98 -10.94 5.91
C HIS A 74 12.71 -12.13 6.54
N LEU A 75 12.08 -13.30 6.45
CA LEU A 75 12.68 -14.60 6.78
C LEU A 75 13.62 -15.02 5.66
N ALA A 76 14.71 -14.30 5.45
CA ALA A 76 15.85 -14.89 4.76
C ALA A 76 16.58 -15.75 5.81
N GLU A 77 16.81 -17.05 5.50
CA GLU A 77 17.65 -18.01 6.26
C GLU A 77 17.00 -18.87 7.38
N GLN A 78 15.69 -19.18 7.35
CA GLN A 78 15.16 -20.31 8.15
C GLN A 78 14.17 -21.09 7.27
N GLY A 79 14.50 -22.33 6.91
CA GLY A 79 13.78 -23.21 5.97
C GLY A 79 12.37 -23.63 6.39
N LEU A 80 11.47 -22.66 6.60
CA LEU A 80 10.06 -22.86 6.93
C LEU A 80 9.20 -22.17 5.88
N GLY A 81 9.08 -22.83 4.74
CA GLY A 81 8.16 -22.46 3.68
C GLY A 81 7.44 -23.68 3.15
N GLN A 82 6.77 -24.45 4.03
CA GLN A 82 5.71 -25.36 3.59
C GLN A 82 4.65 -24.48 2.93
N ARG A 83 4.68 -24.39 1.60
CA ARG A 83 3.64 -23.72 0.82
C ARG A 83 2.44 -24.63 0.79
N GLU A 84 1.58 -24.54 1.79
CA GLU A 84 0.28 -25.18 1.73
C GLU A 84 -0.72 -24.19 1.13
N VAL A 85 -1.14 -24.46 -0.09
CA VAL A 85 -2.13 -23.67 -0.80
C VAL A 85 -3.46 -24.40 -0.65
N ALA A 86 -4.22 -24.04 0.39
CA ALA A 86 -5.59 -24.51 0.55
C ALA A 86 -6.54 -23.57 -0.20
N TYR A 87 -6.86 -23.91 -1.46
CA TYR A 87 -8.09 -23.42 -2.07
C TYR A 87 -9.22 -24.39 -1.71
N ARG A 88 -10.31 -23.88 -1.14
CA ARG A 88 -11.58 -24.60 -1.04
C ARG A 88 -12.58 -23.96 -1.99
#